data_AF-A0A178W8E3-F1
#
_entry.id   AF-A0A178W8E3-F1
#
_cell.length_a   1.000
_cell.length_b   1.000
_cell.length_c   1.000
_cell.angle_alpha   90.00
_cell.angle_beta   90.00
_cell.angle_gamma   90.00
#
_symmetry.space_group_name_H-M   'P 1'
#
loop_
_entity.id
_entity.type
_entity.pdbx_description
1 polymer ?
#
loop_
_entity_poly.entity_id
_entity_poly.type
_entity_poly.pdbx_seq_one_letter_code
_entity_poly.pdbx_strand_id
1 'polypeptide(L)'
;MALWAKDNTPVVTTQRSTEDGEPVAESVTESDLKVTVEKELVSQAEEEDMEALLGTYVMGIGEAEAFSERLKRELQALEAANVHAILESEPLVDEVLNGLEAATNIVDDMDEWLGIFNIKLRHMREDIESIETRNNKLEMQSVNNKALIEELDKVIERLRVPSEYAASLTGGSFDEADMLQNIEACEWLAKALRGLEVPNLDPIYANMRAVKEKRAELEKLKATFVRRASEFLRNYFASLVDFMVSDKSYFSQRGQLKRPDHADLRYKCRTYARLLQHLKGLDKNCLGPLRKAYCSSLNLLLRREAREFANELRASTKVSRNPTVWLEGSTGSSQNANTDTSAVSDAYAKMLTIFIPLLVDESSFFAHFMCFEVPALAPPGGAGNDKKSQSNNDDGNDDDDLGIMDIDETDKKPGKNSPDLTALNESLQDLLDGIQEDFYAVVDWAYKIDPYGVFQCMV
;
A
#
# COMPACT_ATOMS: atom_id res chain seq x y z
N MET A 1 -9.39 29.63 21.81
CA MET A 1 -9.58 30.15 23.19
C MET A 1 -8.48 31.10 23.69
N ALA A 2 -7.38 31.37 22.98
CA ALA A 2 -6.28 32.19 23.53
C ALA A 2 -6.42 33.73 23.41
N LEU A 3 -7.47 34.25 22.75
CA LEU A 3 -7.61 35.68 22.42
C LEU A 3 -8.80 36.38 23.10
N TRP A 4 -9.52 35.72 24.01
CA TRP A 4 -10.69 36.30 24.70
C TRP A 4 -10.47 36.51 26.22
N ALA A 5 -9.26 36.20 26.71
CA ALA A 5 -8.88 36.24 28.12
C ALA A 5 -7.98 37.43 28.49
N LYS A 6 -7.91 38.47 27.65
CA LYS A 6 -6.93 39.57 27.79
C LYS A 6 -7.51 40.96 28.06
N ASP A 7 -8.79 41.18 27.73
CA ASP A 7 -9.39 42.52 27.69
C ASP A 7 -10.43 42.78 28.81
N ASN A 8 -10.49 41.91 29.83
CA ASN A 8 -11.37 42.07 31.00
C ASN A 8 -10.67 41.70 32.31
N THR A 9 -9.79 42.58 32.78
CA THR A 9 -9.28 42.57 34.17
C THR A 9 -9.92 43.73 34.94
N PRO A 10 -10.90 43.49 35.84
CA PRO A 10 -11.49 44.56 36.63
C PRO A 10 -10.50 45.07 37.68
N VAL A 11 -10.34 46.40 37.76
CA VAL A 11 -9.57 47.04 38.84
C VAL A 11 -10.48 47.12 40.07
N VAL A 12 -10.21 46.29 41.07
CA VAL A 12 -10.89 46.34 42.38
C VAL A 12 -9.83 46.38 43.48
N THR A 13 -9.82 47.47 44.25
CA THR A 13 -8.95 47.67 45.40
C THR A 13 -9.42 46.80 46.56
N THR A 14 -8.71 45.70 46.85
CA THR A 14 -9.03 44.82 47.99
C THR A 14 -8.50 45.40 49.29
N GLN A 15 -9.34 46.10 50.06
CA GLN A 15 -9.22 46.12 51.51
C GLN A 15 -9.86 44.85 52.08
N ARG A 16 -9.18 44.16 53.00
CA ARG A 16 -9.77 43.09 53.81
C ARG A 16 -9.03 42.89 55.14
N SER A 17 -9.63 43.37 56.22
CA SER A 17 -9.44 42.90 57.60
C SER A 17 -10.07 41.50 57.76
N THR A 18 -9.83 40.72 58.81
CA THR A 18 -8.99 40.85 60.04
C THR A 18 -7.70 40.00 59.86
N GLU A 19 -7.03 39.28 60.78
CA GLU A 19 -7.14 38.89 62.22
C GLU A 19 -5.80 38.21 62.59
N ASP A 20 -5.22 38.20 63.80
CA ASP A 20 -5.15 39.09 64.98
C ASP A 20 -3.92 38.64 65.82
N GLY A 21 -3.48 39.33 66.89
CA GLY A 21 -2.43 38.78 67.77
C GLY A 21 -1.61 39.65 68.74
N GLU A 22 -2.22 40.58 69.48
CA GLU A 22 -1.70 41.11 70.77
C GLU A 22 -0.31 41.84 70.78
N PRO A 23 0.22 42.39 71.91
CA PRO A 23 0.49 43.82 71.96
C PRO A 23 1.97 44.23 71.82
N VAL A 24 2.20 45.44 71.30
CA VAL A 24 3.51 46.11 71.25
C VAL A 24 3.58 47.20 72.33
N ALA A 25 4.71 47.28 73.02
CA ALA A 25 4.88 48.05 74.26
C ALA A 25 4.98 49.58 74.08
N GLU A 26 4.72 50.28 75.17
CA GLU A 26 4.94 51.71 75.36
C GLU A 26 6.42 52.10 75.18
N SER A 27 6.70 53.28 74.60
CA SER A 27 7.70 54.24 75.14
C SER A 27 7.90 55.49 74.26
N VAL A 28 7.11 56.55 74.46
CA VAL A 28 7.53 57.94 74.15
C VAL A 28 7.05 58.89 75.25
N THR A 29 7.90 59.01 76.28
CA THR A 29 8.08 60.16 77.20
C THR A 29 6.89 61.11 77.45
N GLU A 30 6.37 61.08 78.68
CA GLU A 30 5.75 62.27 79.29
C GLU A 30 6.77 63.43 79.40
N SER A 31 6.33 64.67 79.19
CA SER A 31 7.01 65.86 79.69
C SER A 31 6.03 67.03 79.86
N ASP A 32 5.51 67.19 81.08
CA ASP A 32 4.79 68.37 81.58
C ASP A 32 3.75 69.03 80.65
N LEU A 33 2.79 68.23 80.13
CA LEU A 33 1.45 68.77 79.90
C LEU A 33 0.76 69.00 81.24
N LYS A 34 1.11 70.14 81.85
CA LYS A 34 0.52 70.69 83.06
C LYS A 34 -1.01 70.73 82.91
N VAL A 35 -1.71 69.79 83.55
CA VAL A 35 -3.17 69.69 83.50
C VAL A 35 -3.80 70.88 84.22
N THR A 36 -4.01 71.96 83.48
CA THR A 36 -4.93 73.04 83.85
C THR A 36 -6.35 72.52 83.67
N VAL A 37 -6.82 71.81 84.70
CA VAL A 37 -8.22 71.47 84.91
C VAL A 37 -9.09 72.71 84.67
N GLU A 38 -10.20 72.54 83.94
CA GLU A 38 -11.27 73.54 83.74
C GLU A 38 -10.84 74.89 83.12
N LYS A 39 -10.65 74.94 81.78
CA LYS A 39 -10.83 76.23 81.07
C LYS A 39 -11.24 76.25 79.58
N GLU A 40 -11.57 75.12 78.97
CA GLU A 40 -11.96 75.08 77.55
C GLU A 40 -13.13 74.10 77.35
N LEU A 41 -14.33 74.54 77.76
CA LEU A 41 -15.61 73.82 77.61
C LEU A 41 -16.61 74.57 76.72
N VAL A 42 -16.20 75.71 76.17
CA VAL A 42 -16.99 76.64 75.36
C VAL A 42 -16.03 77.26 74.33
N SER A 43 -16.44 77.39 73.08
CA SER A 43 -15.66 77.99 71.99
C SER A 43 -15.44 79.49 72.21
N GLN A 44 -14.35 80.05 71.68
CA GLN A 44 -14.08 81.50 71.82
C GLN A 44 -15.19 82.38 71.20
N ALA A 45 -15.87 81.91 70.15
CA ALA A 45 -17.03 82.60 69.57
C ALA A 45 -18.28 82.47 70.46
N GLU A 46 -18.44 81.36 71.17
CA GLU A 46 -19.52 81.14 72.13
C GLU A 46 -19.25 81.91 73.45
N GLU A 47 -17.99 82.11 73.84
CA GLU A 47 -17.58 82.98 74.95
C GLU A 47 -17.89 84.46 74.64
N GLU A 48 -17.62 84.93 73.41
CA GLU A 48 -17.96 86.28 72.95
C GLU A 48 -19.49 86.50 72.87
N ASP A 49 -20.26 85.53 72.36
CA ASP A 49 -21.73 85.61 72.32
C ASP A 49 -22.36 85.53 73.74
N MET A 50 -21.80 84.72 74.65
CA MET A 50 -22.18 84.71 76.06
C MET A 50 -21.84 86.03 76.76
N GLU A 51 -20.67 86.63 76.52
CA GLU A 51 -20.30 87.93 77.08
C GLU A 51 -21.19 89.06 76.55
N ALA A 52 -21.59 89.00 75.26
CA ALA A 52 -22.59 89.92 74.69
C ALA A 52 -23.98 89.75 75.31
N LEU A 53 -24.44 88.50 75.50
CA LEU A 53 -25.68 88.19 76.21
C LEU A 53 -25.65 88.72 77.65
N LEU A 54 -24.60 88.40 78.42
CA LEU A 54 -24.44 88.89 79.79
C LEU A 54 -24.33 90.42 79.86
N GLY A 55 -23.61 91.03 78.91
CA GLY A 55 -23.42 92.48 78.82
C GLY A 55 -24.70 93.30 78.57
N THR A 56 -25.76 92.67 78.04
CA THR A 56 -27.08 93.32 77.91
C THR A 56 -27.93 93.30 79.19
N TYR A 57 -27.53 92.56 80.23
CA TYR A 57 -28.25 92.49 81.51
C TYR A 57 -27.47 93.14 82.67
N VAL A 58 -27.75 94.41 82.96
CA VAL A 58 -27.17 95.13 84.11
C VAL A 58 -27.79 94.64 85.42
N MET A 59 -27.02 93.86 86.19
CA MET A 59 -27.51 93.16 87.39
C MET A 59 -27.40 93.95 88.70
N GLY A 60 -28.52 94.09 89.42
CA GLY A 60 -28.54 94.47 90.83
C GLY A 60 -28.37 93.27 91.78
N ILE A 61 -27.75 93.50 92.94
CA ILE A 61 -27.36 92.44 93.91
C ILE A 61 -28.57 91.68 94.52
N GLY A 62 -29.81 92.10 94.25
CA GLY A 62 -31.04 91.41 94.68
C GLY A 62 -31.75 90.57 93.62
N GLU A 63 -31.32 90.58 92.35
CA GLU A 63 -32.16 90.10 91.22
C GLU A 63 -31.66 88.79 90.58
N ALA A 64 -30.62 88.16 91.15
CA ALA A 64 -30.00 86.95 90.58
C ALA A 64 -30.97 85.77 90.37
N GLU A 65 -31.98 85.63 91.23
CA GLU A 65 -33.03 84.60 91.09
C GLU A 65 -33.95 84.89 89.90
N ALA A 66 -34.36 86.15 89.71
CA ALA A 66 -35.16 86.58 88.56
C ALA A 66 -34.37 86.49 87.23
N PHE A 67 -33.06 86.73 87.27
CA PHE A 67 -32.15 86.52 86.14
C PHE A 67 -31.99 85.03 85.79
N SER A 68 -31.79 84.17 86.80
CA SER A 68 -31.75 82.72 86.61
C SER A 68 -33.07 82.19 86.03
N GLU A 69 -34.22 82.65 86.52
CA GLU A 69 -35.50 82.33 85.88
C GLU A 69 -35.61 82.87 84.45
N ARG A 70 -35.01 84.02 84.13
CA ARG A 70 -35.09 84.59 82.78
C ARG A 70 -34.24 83.80 81.78
N LEU A 71 -32.98 83.51 82.11
CA LEU A 71 -32.15 82.58 81.33
C LEU A 71 -32.82 81.21 81.21
N LYS A 72 -33.47 80.71 82.26
CA LYS A 72 -34.20 79.44 82.21
C LYS A 72 -35.40 79.48 81.25
N ARG A 73 -36.16 80.58 81.20
CA ARG A 73 -37.24 80.78 80.21
C ARG A 73 -36.70 80.90 78.79
N GLU A 74 -35.55 81.55 78.61
CA GLU A 74 -34.93 81.81 77.31
C GLU A 74 -34.27 80.54 76.75
N LEU A 75 -33.59 79.76 77.60
CA LEU A 75 -33.13 78.41 77.30
C LEU A 75 -34.31 77.47 77.00
N GLN A 76 -35.40 77.50 77.78
CA GLN A 76 -36.60 76.73 77.46
C GLN A 76 -37.28 77.16 76.15
N ALA A 77 -37.20 78.44 75.78
CA ALA A 77 -37.70 78.93 74.50
C ALA A 77 -36.80 78.50 73.33
N LEU A 78 -35.48 78.42 73.54
CA LEU A 78 -34.51 77.96 72.54
C LEU A 78 -34.55 76.43 72.38
N GLU A 79 -34.68 75.67 73.47
CA GLU A 79 -35.01 74.24 73.48
C GLU A 79 -36.32 73.98 72.71
N ALA A 80 -37.38 74.74 73.01
CA ALA A 80 -38.66 74.63 72.30
C ALA A 80 -38.55 75.00 70.82
N ALA A 81 -37.76 76.03 70.45
CA ALA A 81 -37.52 76.41 69.06
C ALA A 81 -36.70 75.36 68.29
N ASN A 82 -35.71 74.75 68.94
CA ASN A 82 -34.88 73.69 68.35
C ASN A 82 -35.70 72.39 68.18
N VAL A 83 -36.51 72.02 69.19
CA VAL A 83 -37.50 70.93 69.07
C VAL A 83 -38.51 71.24 67.96
N HIS A 84 -39.00 72.47 67.83
CA HIS A 84 -39.90 72.86 66.74
C HIS A 84 -39.22 72.77 65.37
N ALA A 85 -37.95 73.18 65.23
CA ALA A 85 -37.20 73.04 63.98
C ALA A 85 -36.99 71.57 63.59
N ILE A 86 -36.75 70.69 64.57
CA ILE A 86 -36.66 69.24 64.36
C ILE A 86 -38.01 68.68 63.92
N LEU A 87 -39.12 69.02 64.60
CA LEU A 87 -40.48 68.61 64.24
C LEU A 87 -40.94 69.20 62.88
N GLU A 88 -40.47 70.38 62.50
CA GLU A 88 -40.74 70.98 61.18
C GLU A 88 -39.92 70.30 60.07
N SER A 89 -38.77 69.69 60.41
CA SER A 89 -37.99 68.84 59.50
C SER A 89 -38.51 67.39 59.40
N GLU A 90 -39.26 66.91 60.39
CA GLU A 90 -39.86 65.55 60.45
C GLU A 90 -40.54 65.12 59.13
N PRO A 91 -41.47 65.89 58.52
CA PRO A 91 -42.10 65.48 57.25
C PRO A 91 -41.14 65.41 56.05
N LEU A 92 -40.06 66.19 56.04
CA LEU A 92 -39.03 66.14 54.99
C LEU A 92 -38.10 64.93 55.19
N VAL A 93 -37.80 64.59 56.44
CA VAL A 93 -37.06 63.37 56.79
C VAL A 93 -37.90 62.13 56.44
N ASP A 94 -39.19 62.13 56.76
CA ASP A 94 -40.12 61.07 56.37
C ASP A 94 -40.25 60.93 54.85
N GLU A 95 -40.37 62.02 54.08
CA GLU A 95 -40.40 61.94 52.61
C GLU A 95 -39.11 61.31 52.04
N VAL A 96 -37.94 61.66 52.60
CA VAL A 96 -36.65 61.06 52.22
C VAL A 96 -36.55 59.59 52.65
N LEU A 97 -37.05 59.21 53.83
CA LEU A 97 -37.07 57.82 54.29
C LEU A 97 -38.00 56.95 53.44
N ASN A 98 -39.22 57.42 53.15
CA ASN A 98 -40.15 56.73 52.24
C ASN A 98 -39.56 56.62 50.82
N GLY A 99 -38.87 57.66 50.33
CA GLY A 99 -38.18 57.64 49.04
C GLY A 99 -37.01 56.65 49.02
N LEU A 100 -36.27 56.53 50.12
CA LEU A 100 -35.18 55.56 50.29
C LEU A 100 -35.73 54.13 50.36
N GLU A 101 -36.78 53.89 51.13
CA GLU A 101 -37.45 52.57 51.21
C GLU A 101 -38.03 52.16 49.85
N ALA A 102 -38.67 53.07 49.12
CA ALA A 102 -39.13 52.82 47.75
C ALA A 102 -37.97 52.48 46.80
N ALA A 103 -36.82 53.16 46.93
CA ALA A 103 -35.62 52.84 46.15
C ALA A 103 -35.02 51.48 46.54
N THR A 104 -34.98 51.12 47.84
CA THR A 104 -34.54 49.81 48.32
C THR A 104 -35.39 48.69 47.75
N ASN A 105 -36.73 48.80 47.82
CA ASN A 105 -37.64 47.79 47.25
C ASN A 105 -37.40 47.58 45.74
N ILE A 106 -37.11 48.65 44.98
CA ILE A 106 -36.77 48.55 43.55
C ILE A 106 -35.40 47.87 43.32
N VAL A 107 -34.43 48.06 44.21
CA VAL A 107 -33.13 47.37 44.16
C VAL A 107 -33.28 45.88 44.49
N ASP A 108 -34.11 45.53 45.47
CA ASP A 108 -34.38 44.14 45.86
C ASP A 108 -35.14 43.40 44.73
N ASP A 109 -36.14 44.02 44.11
CA ASP A 109 -36.79 43.55 42.88
C ASP A 109 -35.74 43.28 41.78
N MET A 110 -34.81 44.23 41.57
CA MET A 110 -33.75 44.09 40.56
C MET A 110 -32.79 42.93 40.86
N ASP A 111 -32.47 42.63 42.12
CA ASP A 111 -31.65 41.47 42.47
C ASP A 111 -32.39 40.15 42.23
N GLU A 112 -33.70 40.06 42.54
CA GLU A 112 -34.49 38.87 42.17
C GLU A 112 -34.50 38.65 40.65
N TRP A 113 -34.74 39.72 39.86
CA TRP A 113 -34.67 39.62 38.39
C TRP A 113 -33.28 39.18 37.92
N LEU A 114 -32.20 39.72 38.47
CA LEU A 114 -30.83 39.31 38.15
C LEU A 114 -30.55 37.86 38.56
N GLY A 115 -31.07 37.39 39.70
CA GLY A 115 -31.00 36.00 40.13
C GLY A 115 -31.70 35.06 39.14
N ILE A 116 -32.93 35.40 38.73
CA ILE A 116 -33.71 34.66 37.72
C ILE A 116 -32.96 34.62 36.37
N PHE A 117 -32.37 35.73 35.93
CA PHE A 117 -31.59 35.77 34.69
C PHE A 117 -30.29 34.97 34.79
N ASN A 118 -29.57 35.01 35.92
CA ASN A 118 -28.38 34.19 36.14
C ASN A 118 -28.70 32.69 36.11
N ILE A 119 -29.80 32.26 36.73
CA ILE A 119 -30.24 30.85 36.70
C ILE A 119 -30.59 30.42 35.25
N LYS A 120 -31.30 31.27 34.49
CA LYS A 120 -31.60 31.01 33.07
C LYS A 120 -30.34 30.95 32.21
N LEU A 121 -29.39 31.86 32.40
CA LEU A 121 -28.12 31.88 31.66
C LEU A 121 -27.23 30.68 32.00
N ARG A 122 -27.25 30.20 33.25
CA ARG A 122 -26.57 28.96 33.66
C ARG A 122 -27.18 27.75 32.94
N HIS A 123 -28.50 27.59 32.96
CA HIS A 123 -29.15 26.48 32.27
C HIS A 123 -28.99 26.56 30.74
N MET A 124 -29.07 27.75 30.13
CA MET A 124 -28.76 27.92 28.71
C MET A 124 -27.32 27.53 28.37
N ARG A 125 -26.34 27.79 29.26
CA ARG A 125 -24.95 27.33 29.08
C ARG A 125 -24.86 25.80 29.14
N GLU A 126 -25.49 25.17 30.12
CA GLU A 126 -25.54 23.71 30.30
C GLU A 126 -26.19 23.02 29.07
N ASP A 127 -27.29 23.59 28.55
CA ASP A 127 -27.95 23.12 27.33
C ASP A 127 -27.08 23.31 26.08
N ILE A 128 -26.40 24.45 25.92
CA ILE A 128 -25.48 24.70 24.80
C ILE A 128 -24.31 23.72 24.82
N GLU A 129 -23.70 23.46 25.97
CA GLU A 129 -22.61 22.48 26.11
C GLU A 129 -23.08 21.05 25.83
N SER A 130 -24.30 20.69 26.26
CA SER A 130 -24.96 19.43 25.94
C SER A 130 -25.21 19.27 24.42
N ILE A 131 -25.66 20.34 23.76
CA ILE A 131 -25.86 20.37 22.30
C ILE A 131 -24.52 20.32 21.55
N GLU A 132 -23.50 21.07 21.97
CA GLU A 132 -22.19 21.10 21.33
C GLU A 132 -21.47 19.75 21.44
N THR A 133 -21.44 19.16 22.64
CA THR A 133 -20.84 17.83 22.85
C THR A 133 -21.62 16.71 22.14
N ARG A 134 -22.93 16.86 21.94
CA ARG A 134 -23.73 15.98 21.07
C ARG A 134 -23.40 16.20 19.59
N ASN A 135 -23.27 17.44 19.13
CA ASN A 135 -23.01 17.76 17.73
C ASN A 135 -21.62 17.30 17.29
N ASN A 136 -20.59 17.54 18.10
CA ASN A 136 -19.22 17.05 17.89
C ASN A 136 -19.18 15.51 17.76
N LYS A 137 -19.94 14.77 18.60
CA LYS A 137 -20.07 13.31 18.47
C LYS A 137 -20.73 12.89 17.15
N LEU A 138 -21.75 13.62 16.68
CA LEU A 138 -22.42 13.36 15.40
C LEU A 138 -21.52 13.70 14.19
N GLU A 139 -20.75 14.78 14.26
CA GLU A 139 -19.78 15.17 13.25
C GLU A 139 -18.63 14.15 13.16
N MET A 140 -18.04 13.76 14.29
CA MET A 140 -17.03 12.71 14.37
C MET A 140 -17.57 11.36 13.85
N GLN A 141 -18.83 11.01 14.17
CA GLN A 141 -19.48 9.83 13.61
C GLN A 141 -19.67 9.94 12.09
N SER A 142 -20.04 11.12 11.57
CA SER A 142 -20.19 11.38 10.13
C SER A 142 -18.87 11.23 9.38
N VAL A 143 -17.78 11.82 9.90
CA VAL A 143 -16.43 11.70 9.33
C VAL A 143 -15.94 10.24 9.36
N ASN A 144 -16.11 9.54 10.49
CA ASN A 144 -15.73 8.14 10.63
C ASN A 144 -16.54 7.23 9.69
N ASN A 145 -17.85 7.46 9.55
CA ASN A 145 -18.70 6.72 8.60
C ASN A 145 -18.25 6.95 7.15
N LYS A 146 -17.90 8.19 6.78
CA LYS A 146 -17.39 8.50 5.44
C LYS A 146 -16.07 7.78 5.16
N ALA A 147 -15.12 7.84 6.08
CA ALA A 147 -13.84 7.13 5.96
C ALA A 147 -14.02 5.60 5.90
N LEU A 148 -14.98 5.04 6.65
CA LEU A 148 -15.32 3.62 6.61
C LEU A 148 -15.91 3.19 5.26
N ILE A 149 -16.75 4.04 4.64
CA ILE A 149 -17.27 3.82 3.27
C ILE A 149 -16.12 3.86 2.26
N GLU A 150 -15.25 4.87 2.34
CA GLU A 150 -14.09 4.99 1.44
C GLU A 150 -13.13 3.79 1.54
N GLU A 151 -12.90 3.22 2.74
CA GLU A 151 -12.14 1.97 2.89
C GLU A 151 -12.91 0.73 2.40
N LEU A 152 -14.22 0.66 2.63
CA LEU A 152 -15.07 -0.42 2.13
C LEU A 152 -15.06 -0.48 0.59
N ASP A 153 -15.18 0.66 -0.08
CA ASP A 153 -15.13 0.75 -1.54
C ASP A 153 -13.76 0.29 -2.08
N LYS A 154 -12.65 0.73 -1.47
CA LYS A 154 -11.28 0.25 -1.82
C LYS A 154 -11.11 -1.27 -1.65
N VAL A 155 -11.86 -1.90 -0.74
CA VAL A 155 -11.87 -3.36 -0.59
C VAL A 155 -12.78 -4.01 -1.64
N ILE A 156 -13.95 -3.45 -1.91
CA ILE A 156 -14.90 -3.95 -2.93
C ILE A 156 -14.28 -3.89 -4.34
N GLU A 157 -13.60 -2.81 -4.70
CA GLU A 157 -12.92 -2.67 -5.99
C GLU A 157 -11.84 -3.74 -6.20
N ARG A 158 -11.01 -4.01 -5.18
CA ARG A 158 -10.00 -5.08 -5.21
C ARG A 158 -10.59 -6.49 -5.31
N LEU A 159 -11.83 -6.68 -4.86
CA LEU A 159 -12.56 -7.95 -4.93
C LEU A 159 -13.45 -8.08 -6.18
N ARG A 160 -13.54 -7.03 -7.01
CA ARG A 160 -14.39 -7.00 -8.20
C ARG A 160 -13.70 -7.66 -9.39
N VAL A 161 -14.29 -8.74 -9.89
CA VAL A 161 -13.89 -9.38 -11.16
C VAL A 161 -14.52 -8.62 -12.33
N PRO A 162 -13.75 -8.10 -13.31
CA PRO A 162 -14.32 -7.56 -14.55
C PRO A 162 -15.05 -8.65 -15.34
N SER A 163 -16.24 -8.35 -15.83
CA SER A 163 -17.10 -9.33 -16.53
C SER A 163 -16.48 -9.86 -17.82
N GLU A 164 -15.70 -9.04 -18.52
CA GLU A 164 -14.96 -9.41 -19.72
C GLU A 164 -13.92 -10.50 -19.41
N TYR A 165 -13.02 -10.26 -18.45
CA TYR A 165 -12.03 -11.26 -18.01
C TYR A 165 -12.70 -12.50 -17.42
N ALA A 166 -13.81 -12.36 -16.69
CA ALA A 166 -14.57 -13.52 -16.20
C ALA A 166 -15.10 -14.40 -17.35
N ALA A 167 -15.56 -13.79 -18.45
CA ALA A 167 -16.00 -14.51 -19.64
C ALA A 167 -14.83 -15.21 -20.35
N SER A 168 -13.71 -14.52 -20.61
CA SER A 168 -12.52 -15.12 -21.25
C SER A 168 -11.99 -16.30 -20.41
N LEU A 169 -11.79 -16.09 -19.11
CA LEU A 169 -11.25 -17.11 -18.20
C LEU A 169 -12.15 -18.35 -18.07
N THR A 170 -13.47 -18.16 -18.07
CA THR A 170 -14.43 -19.27 -17.92
C THR A 170 -14.70 -20.00 -19.24
N GLY A 171 -14.89 -19.26 -20.34
CA GLY A 171 -15.47 -19.80 -21.57
C GLY A 171 -14.97 -19.22 -22.90
N GLY A 172 -14.08 -18.22 -22.90
CA GLY A 172 -13.53 -17.63 -24.14
C GLY A 172 -12.79 -18.64 -25.01
N SER A 173 -12.69 -18.38 -26.32
CA SER A 173 -11.92 -19.23 -27.22
C SER A 173 -10.42 -19.06 -27.01
N PHE A 174 -9.63 -19.93 -27.61
CA PHE A 174 -8.16 -19.85 -27.63
C PHE A 174 -7.59 -19.63 -29.04
N ASP A 175 -8.43 -19.15 -29.95
CA ASP A 175 -8.01 -18.74 -31.29
C ASP A 175 -7.08 -17.53 -31.24
N GLU A 176 -6.26 -17.35 -32.28
CA GLU A 176 -5.20 -16.33 -32.35
C GLU A 176 -5.72 -14.89 -32.17
N ALA A 177 -6.99 -14.62 -32.53
CA ALA A 177 -7.65 -13.33 -32.30
C ALA A 177 -7.95 -13.06 -30.81
N ASP A 178 -8.41 -14.08 -30.07
CA ASP A 178 -8.78 -13.96 -28.65
C ASP A 178 -7.57 -14.08 -27.71
N MET A 179 -6.42 -14.54 -28.22
CA MET A 179 -5.21 -14.81 -27.41
C MET A 179 -4.72 -13.58 -26.62
N LEU A 180 -4.81 -12.37 -27.17
CA LEU A 180 -4.43 -11.15 -26.45
C LEU A 180 -5.31 -10.92 -25.22
N GLN A 181 -6.64 -11.03 -25.36
CA GLN A 181 -7.58 -10.87 -24.25
C GLN A 181 -7.40 -11.97 -23.20
N ASN A 182 -7.15 -13.21 -23.62
CA ASN A 182 -6.82 -14.31 -22.69
C ASN A 182 -5.53 -14.03 -21.89
N ILE A 183 -4.50 -13.50 -22.54
CA ILE A 183 -3.23 -13.12 -21.89
C ILE A 183 -3.44 -11.99 -20.88
N GLU A 184 -4.21 -10.96 -21.23
CA GLU A 184 -4.56 -9.86 -20.33
C GLU A 184 -5.38 -10.34 -19.13
N ALA A 185 -6.34 -11.24 -19.35
CA ALA A 185 -7.13 -11.86 -18.30
C ALA A 185 -6.28 -12.77 -17.38
N CYS A 186 -5.27 -13.48 -17.91
CA CYS A 186 -4.27 -14.21 -17.12
C CYS A 186 -3.45 -13.27 -16.24
N GLU A 187 -2.94 -12.18 -16.83
CA GLU A 187 -2.17 -11.18 -16.12
C GLU A 187 -3.00 -10.53 -15.01
N TRP A 188 -4.26 -10.18 -15.30
CA TRP A 188 -5.19 -9.64 -14.32
C TRP A 188 -5.43 -10.65 -13.18
N LEU A 189 -5.71 -11.92 -13.49
CA LEU A 189 -5.95 -12.96 -12.48
C LEU A 189 -4.71 -13.19 -11.59
N ALA A 190 -3.51 -13.21 -12.17
CA ALA A 190 -2.25 -13.33 -11.43
C ALA A 190 -1.97 -12.10 -10.55
N LYS A 191 -2.33 -10.90 -11.01
CA LYS A 191 -2.25 -9.65 -10.23
C LYS A 191 -3.27 -9.64 -9.08
N ALA A 192 -4.51 -10.06 -9.34
CA ALA A 192 -5.59 -10.14 -8.36
C ALA A 192 -5.29 -11.14 -7.23
N LEU A 193 -4.87 -12.37 -7.57
CA LEU A 193 -4.51 -13.39 -6.57
C LEU A 193 -3.38 -12.92 -5.64
N ARG A 194 -2.28 -12.37 -6.20
CA ARG A 194 -1.19 -11.78 -5.40
C ARG A 194 -1.64 -10.55 -4.61
N GLY A 195 -2.55 -9.74 -5.16
CA GLY A 195 -3.10 -8.56 -4.49
C GLY A 195 -3.94 -8.88 -3.25
N LEU A 196 -4.45 -10.11 -3.13
CA LEU A 196 -5.14 -10.61 -1.94
C LEU A 196 -4.22 -11.34 -0.96
N GLU A 197 -2.92 -11.47 -1.26
CA GLU A 197 -1.90 -12.15 -0.44
C GLU A 197 -1.14 -11.18 0.45
N VAL A 198 -0.84 -11.61 1.68
CA VAL A 198 0.12 -10.94 2.56
C VAL A 198 1.50 -11.04 1.88
N PRO A 199 2.28 -9.95 1.73
CA PRO A 199 2.14 -8.65 2.41
C PRO A 199 1.36 -7.57 1.63
N ASN A 200 0.84 -7.85 0.43
CA ASN A 200 0.13 -6.85 -0.39
C ASN A 200 -1.25 -6.47 0.18
N LEU A 201 -1.85 -7.36 0.98
CA LEU A 201 -3.06 -7.12 1.74
C LEU A 201 -2.78 -7.21 3.24
N ASP A 202 -3.37 -6.28 4.01
CA ASP A 202 -3.30 -6.30 5.48
C ASP A 202 -3.84 -7.62 6.06
N PRO A 203 -3.15 -8.25 7.03
CA PRO A 203 -3.62 -9.47 7.72
C PRO A 203 -5.05 -9.40 8.31
N ILE A 204 -5.55 -8.22 8.64
CA ILE A 204 -6.93 -7.97 9.09
C ILE A 204 -7.90 -8.24 7.94
N TYR A 205 -7.69 -7.61 6.78
CA TYR A 205 -8.51 -7.84 5.59
C TYR A 205 -8.36 -9.28 5.07
N ALA A 206 -7.14 -9.83 5.05
CA ALA A 206 -6.87 -11.21 4.67
C ALA A 206 -7.62 -12.23 5.54
N ASN A 207 -8.01 -11.86 6.77
CA ASN A 207 -8.80 -12.70 7.65
C ASN A 207 -10.32 -12.63 7.43
N MET A 208 -10.84 -11.63 6.73
CA MET A 208 -12.27 -11.46 6.49
C MET A 208 -12.85 -12.59 5.64
N ARG A 209 -14.09 -12.99 5.98
CA ARG A 209 -14.84 -14.05 5.27
C ARG A 209 -14.96 -13.76 3.77
N ALA A 210 -15.40 -12.56 3.40
CA ALA A 210 -15.59 -12.17 1.99
C ALA A 210 -14.31 -12.25 1.16
N VAL A 211 -13.16 -11.86 1.74
CA VAL A 211 -11.84 -11.96 1.10
C VAL A 211 -11.43 -13.42 0.90
N LYS A 212 -11.66 -14.28 1.90
CA LYS A 212 -11.39 -15.73 1.81
C LYS A 212 -12.29 -16.43 0.78
N GLU A 213 -13.58 -16.07 0.73
CA GLU A 213 -14.54 -16.59 -0.25
C GLU A 213 -14.19 -16.14 -1.68
N LYS A 214 -13.86 -14.86 -1.89
CA LYS A 214 -13.42 -14.35 -3.20
C LYS A 214 -12.07 -14.89 -3.65
N ARG A 215 -11.11 -15.12 -2.74
CA ARG A 215 -9.88 -15.88 -3.04
C ARG A 215 -10.21 -17.28 -3.56
N ALA A 216 -11.11 -18.00 -2.91
CA ALA A 216 -11.50 -19.36 -3.33
C ALA A 216 -12.20 -19.36 -4.70
N GLU A 217 -12.99 -18.33 -5.00
CA GLU A 217 -13.60 -18.10 -6.32
C GLU A 217 -12.52 -17.86 -7.41
N LEU A 218 -11.53 -17.01 -7.14
CA LEU A 218 -10.42 -16.75 -8.07
C LEU A 218 -9.49 -17.96 -8.26
N GLU A 219 -9.23 -18.74 -7.22
CA GLU A 219 -8.48 -20.01 -7.33
C GLU A 219 -9.26 -21.07 -8.13
N LYS A 220 -10.60 -21.14 -7.96
CA LYS A 220 -11.45 -21.98 -8.81
C LYS A 220 -11.44 -21.51 -10.27
N LEU A 221 -11.42 -20.21 -10.52
CA LEU A 221 -11.33 -19.62 -11.85
C LEU A 221 -9.95 -19.93 -12.48
N LYS A 222 -8.86 -19.80 -11.72
CA LYS A 222 -7.49 -20.20 -12.09
C LYS A 222 -7.43 -21.66 -12.48
N ALA A 223 -7.89 -22.57 -11.62
CA ALA A 223 -7.90 -24.00 -11.91
C ALA A 223 -8.73 -24.35 -13.16
N THR A 224 -9.86 -23.66 -13.35
CA THR A 224 -10.71 -23.82 -14.55
C THR A 224 -9.98 -23.38 -15.82
N PHE A 225 -9.38 -22.18 -15.80
CA PHE A 225 -8.66 -21.63 -16.94
C PHE A 225 -7.41 -22.44 -17.27
N VAL A 226 -6.54 -22.72 -16.29
CA VAL A 226 -5.30 -23.49 -16.47
C VAL A 226 -5.60 -24.86 -17.08
N ARG A 227 -6.66 -25.54 -16.62
CA ARG A 227 -7.12 -26.80 -17.22
C ARG A 227 -7.53 -26.62 -18.69
N ARG A 228 -8.40 -25.65 -18.99
CA ARG A 228 -8.88 -25.39 -20.36
C ARG A 228 -7.72 -25.04 -21.32
N ALA A 229 -6.82 -24.15 -20.90
CA ALA A 229 -5.67 -23.72 -21.69
C ALA A 229 -4.66 -24.87 -21.91
N SER A 230 -4.38 -25.67 -20.88
CA SER A 230 -3.48 -26.83 -21.00
C SER A 230 -4.06 -27.92 -21.91
N GLU A 231 -5.37 -28.12 -21.84
CA GLU A 231 -6.11 -29.05 -22.70
C GLU A 231 -6.13 -28.59 -24.16
N PHE A 232 -6.35 -27.29 -24.41
CA PHE A 232 -6.22 -26.69 -25.74
C PHE A 232 -4.80 -26.84 -26.30
N LEU A 233 -3.77 -26.41 -25.57
CA LEU A 233 -2.38 -26.43 -26.06
C LEU A 233 -1.90 -27.86 -26.37
N ARG A 234 -2.23 -28.85 -25.52
CA ARG A 234 -1.97 -30.27 -25.77
C ARG A 234 -2.60 -30.73 -27.10
N ASN A 235 -3.86 -30.42 -27.31
CA ASN A 235 -4.61 -30.83 -28.51
C ASN A 235 -4.15 -30.04 -29.77
N TYR A 236 -3.66 -28.81 -29.59
CA TYR A 236 -3.09 -27.99 -30.64
C TYR A 236 -1.72 -28.52 -31.11
N PHE A 237 -0.82 -28.89 -30.19
CA PHE A 237 0.48 -29.47 -30.54
C PHE A 237 0.32 -30.82 -31.27
N ALA A 238 -0.61 -31.66 -30.81
CA ALA A 238 -0.94 -32.92 -31.49
C ALA A 238 -1.50 -32.67 -32.91
N SER A 239 -2.54 -31.84 -33.04
CA SER A 239 -3.17 -31.62 -34.36
C SER A 239 -2.28 -30.87 -35.37
N LEU A 240 -1.39 -29.99 -34.90
CA LEU A 240 -0.39 -29.32 -35.74
C LEU A 240 0.68 -30.29 -36.26
N VAL A 241 1.13 -31.25 -35.44
CA VAL A 241 2.00 -32.33 -35.88
C VAL A 241 1.26 -33.30 -36.80
N ASP A 242 0.07 -33.76 -36.43
CA ASP A 242 -0.73 -34.68 -37.26
C ASP A 242 -1.00 -34.12 -38.66
N PHE A 243 -1.21 -32.80 -38.78
CA PHE A 243 -1.28 -32.11 -40.06
C PHE A 243 0.01 -32.28 -40.89
N MET A 244 1.17 -31.94 -40.34
CA MET A 244 2.47 -32.08 -41.02
C MET A 244 2.79 -33.55 -41.34
N VAL A 245 2.44 -34.47 -40.44
CA VAL A 245 2.59 -35.92 -40.59
C VAL A 245 1.63 -36.48 -41.64
N SER A 246 0.45 -35.87 -41.86
CA SER A 246 -0.47 -36.29 -42.91
C SER A 246 0.00 -35.88 -44.31
N ASP A 247 0.59 -34.68 -44.46
CA ASP A 247 1.01 -34.17 -45.76
C ASP A 247 2.39 -34.70 -46.17
N LYS A 248 2.41 -35.36 -47.34
CA LYS A 248 3.63 -35.93 -47.94
C LYS A 248 4.58 -34.85 -48.46
N SER A 249 4.16 -33.59 -48.60
CA SER A 249 5.01 -32.49 -49.05
C SER A 249 6.13 -32.12 -48.06
N TYR A 250 5.96 -32.45 -46.77
CA TYR A 250 6.98 -32.20 -45.74
C TYR A 250 8.14 -33.20 -45.80
N PHE A 251 7.87 -34.46 -46.19
CA PHE A 251 8.85 -35.55 -46.21
C PHE A 251 9.66 -35.61 -47.51
N SER A 252 10.81 -36.29 -47.47
CA SER A 252 11.52 -36.72 -48.68
C SER A 252 10.66 -37.68 -49.50
N GLN A 253 10.75 -37.60 -50.83
CA GLN A 253 10.01 -38.45 -51.78
C GLN A 253 10.97 -39.05 -52.80
N ARG A 254 10.54 -40.07 -53.55
CA ARG A 254 11.39 -40.78 -54.53
C ARG A 254 11.95 -39.84 -55.59
N GLY A 255 13.27 -39.67 -55.59
CA GLY A 255 14.01 -38.75 -56.46
C GLY A 255 14.13 -37.32 -55.92
N GLN A 256 13.55 -37.00 -54.76
CA GLN A 256 13.58 -35.67 -54.15
C GLN A 256 13.86 -35.76 -52.64
N LEU A 257 15.15 -35.75 -52.30
CA LEU A 257 15.63 -35.61 -50.93
C LEU A 257 15.36 -34.17 -50.44
N LYS A 258 14.43 -34.03 -49.49
CA LYS A 258 14.06 -32.75 -48.86
C LYS A 258 14.64 -32.70 -47.45
N ARG A 259 15.25 -31.57 -47.08
CA ARG A 259 15.65 -31.30 -45.69
C ARG A 259 14.40 -31.00 -44.85
N PRO A 260 14.27 -31.54 -43.63
CA PRO A 260 13.26 -31.08 -42.68
C PRO A 260 13.35 -29.56 -42.47
N ASP A 261 12.20 -28.91 -42.32
CA ASP A 261 12.09 -27.49 -41.98
C ASP A 261 10.87 -27.29 -41.07
N HIS A 262 11.12 -26.71 -39.90
CA HIS A 262 10.14 -26.47 -38.86
C HIS A 262 9.84 -24.98 -38.65
N ALA A 263 10.22 -24.10 -39.58
CA ALA A 263 9.96 -22.66 -39.47
C ALA A 263 8.48 -22.34 -39.17
N ASP A 264 7.54 -22.94 -39.92
CA ASP A 264 6.10 -22.76 -39.74
C ASP A 264 5.58 -23.35 -38.40
N LEU A 265 6.13 -24.49 -37.98
CA LEU A 265 5.82 -25.13 -36.70
C LEU A 265 6.25 -24.23 -35.54
N ARG A 266 7.51 -23.79 -35.55
CA ARG A 266 8.10 -22.89 -34.56
C ARG A 266 7.37 -21.54 -34.54
N TYR A 267 6.94 -21.01 -35.69
CA TYR A 267 6.14 -19.77 -35.79
C TYR A 267 4.77 -19.92 -35.11
N LYS A 268 3.99 -20.95 -35.50
CA LYS A 268 2.66 -21.22 -34.92
C LYS A 268 2.71 -21.50 -33.42
N CYS A 269 3.74 -22.22 -32.95
CA CYS A 269 3.98 -22.39 -31.52
C CYS A 269 4.29 -21.06 -30.82
N ARG A 270 5.10 -20.17 -31.42
CA ARG A 270 5.50 -18.88 -30.83
C ARG A 270 4.32 -17.94 -30.52
N THR A 271 3.23 -17.97 -31.28
CA THR A 271 1.98 -17.24 -30.95
C THR A 271 1.54 -17.49 -29.51
N TYR A 272 1.68 -18.73 -29.01
CA TYR A 272 1.23 -19.14 -27.69
C TYR A 272 2.33 -19.07 -26.60
N ALA A 273 3.55 -18.65 -26.92
CA ALA A 273 4.67 -18.63 -25.97
C ALA A 273 4.41 -17.70 -24.77
N ARG A 274 3.77 -16.54 -24.99
CA ARG A 274 3.41 -15.62 -23.90
C ARG A 274 2.32 -16.22 -22.99
N LEU A 275 1.39 -17.00 -23.53
CA LEU A 275 0.40 -17.72 -22.70
C LEU A 275 1.08 -18.77 -21.81
N LEU A 276 2.05 -19.54 -22.33
CA LEU A 276 2.83 -20.50 -21.54
C LEU A 276 3.59 -19.82 -20.38
N GLN A 277 4.16 -18.63 -20.60
CA GLN A 277 4.82 -17.85 -19.54
C GLN A 277 3.84 -17.46 -18.42
N HIS A 278 2.64 -16.98 -18.76
CA HIS A 278 1.62 -16.63 -17.76
C HIS A 278 1.03 -17.86 -17.07
N LEU A 279 0.89 -18.99 -17.78
CA LEU A 279 0.51 -20.29 -17.18
C LEU A 279 1.55 -20.76 -16.15
N LYS A 280 2.86 -20.70 -16.46
CA LYS A 280 3.95 -20.98 -15.49
C LYS A 280 3.84 -20.12 -14.23
N GLY A 281 3.39 -18.87 -14.37
CA GLY A 281 3.16 -17.94 -13.26
C GLY A 281 1.90 -18.21 -12.44
N LEU A 282 0.87 -18.83 -13.02
CA LEU A 282 -0.39 -19.18 -12.35
C LEU A 282 -0.33 -20.56 -11.67
N ASP A 283 0.22 -21.56 -12.34
CA ASP A 283 0.43 -22.92 -11.82
C ASP A 283 1.70 -23.55 -12.43
N LYS A 284 2.65 -23.93 -11.57
CA LYS A 284 3.89 -24.58 -11.99
C LYS A 284 3.69 -26.03 -12.46
N ASN A 285 2.61 -26.68 -12.02
CA ASN A 285 2.36 -28.09 -12.28
C ASN A 285 1.83 -28.35 -13.72
N CYS A 286 1.13 -27.37 -14.31
CA CYS A 286 0.57 -27.50 -15.66
C CYS A 286 1.61 -27.74 -16.77
N LEU A 287 2.85 -27.25 -16.58
CA LEU A 287 3.91 -27.39 -17.58
C LEU A 287 4.39 -28.83 -17.78
N GLY A 288 4.37 -29.68 -16.75
CA GLY A 288 4.88 -31.07 -16.86
C GLY A 288 4.14 -31.88 -17.93
N PRO A 289 2.79 -31.99 -17.85
CA PRO A 289 1.99 -32.64 -18.88
C PRO A 289 2.09 -31.97 -20.27
N LEU A 290 2.24 -30.64 -20.33
CA LEU A 290 2.39 -29.91 -21.60
C LEU A 290 3.75 -30.18 -22.28
N ARG A 291 4.84 -30.18 -21.50
CA ARG A 291 6.18 -30.57 -21.94
C ARG A 291 6.14 -31.97 -22.53
N LYS A 292 5.66 -32.98 -21.80
CA LYS A 292 5.54 -34.37 -22.30
C LYS A 292 4.69 -34.48 -23.56
N ALA A 293 3.52 -33.83 -23.61
CA ALA A 293 2.66 -33.87 -24.80
C ALA A 293 3.33 -33.29 -26.06
N TYR A 294 4.06 -32.17 -25.92
CA TYR A 294 4.83 -31.59 -27.00
C TYR A 294 5.98 -32.52 -27.43
N CYS A 295 6.74 -33.06 -26.47
CA CYS A 295 7.83 -34.00 -26.73
C CYS A 295 7.35 -35.24 -27.50
N SER A 296 6.28 -35.90 -27.05
CA SER A 296 5.71 -37.06 -27.74
C SER A 296 5.23 -36.73 -29.17
N SER A 297 4.66 -35.54 -29.37
CA SER A 297 4.22 -35.11 -30.71
C SER A 297 5.42 -34.86 -31.62
N LEU A 298 6.39 -34.04 -31.19
CA LEU A 298 7.56 -33.69 -32.00
C LEU A 298 8.49 -34.90 -32.24
N ASN A 299 8.59 -35.83 -31.27
CA ASN A 299 9.28 -37.11 -31.47
C ASN A 299 8.68 -37.92 -32.63
N LEU A 300 7.34 -38.03 -32.70
CA LEU A 300 6.65 -38.75 -33.78
C LEU A 300 6.97 -38.16 -35.17
N LEU A 301 7.06 -36.82 -35.27
CA LEU A 301 7.51 -36.13 -36.49
C LEU A 301 8.97 -36.47 -36.80
N LEU A 302 9.89 -36.16 -35.88
CA LEU A 302 11.34 -36.35 -36.05
C LEU A 302 11.71 -37.80 -36.40
N ARG A 303 11.14 -38.79 -35.70
CA ARG A 303 11.34 -40.22 -36.00
C ARG A 303 10.80 -40.62 -37.37
N ARG A 304 9.73 -39.99 -37.86
CA ARG A 304 9.21 -40.27 -39.21
C ARG A 304 10.05 -39.60 -40.29
N GLU A 305 10.49 -38.36 -40.08
CA GLU A 305 11.39 -37.66 -40.99
C GLU A 305 12.72 -38.39 -41.13
N ALA A 306 13.33 -38.80 -40.01
CA ALA A 306 14.56 -39.60 -40.01
C ALA A 306 14.41 -40.89 -40.82
N ARG A 307 13.29 -41.61 -40.67
CA ARG A 307 13.00 -42.84 -41.43
C ARG A 307 12.81 -42.60 -42.92
N GLU A 308 12.00 -41.61 -43.33
CA GLU A 308 11.76 -41.37 -44.76
C GLU A 308 12.99 -40.77 -45.47
N PHE A 309 13.73 -39.90 -44.78
CA PHE A 309 15.02 -39.39 -45.27
C PHE A 309 16.04 -40.52 -45.42
N ALA A 310 16.14 -41.42 -44.43
CA ALA A 310 16.96 -42.62 -44.50
C ALA A 310 16.54 -43.57 -45.65
N ASN A 311 15.23 -43.77 -45.85
CA ASN A 311 14.70 -44.60 -46.93
C ASN A 311 15.09 -44.04 -48.31
N GLU A 312 15.00 -42.72 -48.50
CA GLU A 312 15.38 -42.07 -49.75
C GLU A 312 16.89 -42.03 -49.97
N LEU A 313 17.71 -41.87 -48.92
CA LEU A 313 19.15 -42.07 -49.01
C LEU A 313 19.50 -43.49 -49.48
N ARG A 314 18.92 -44.53 -48.85
CA ARG A 314 19.14 -45.93 -49.27
C ARG A 314 18.65 -46.21 -50.69
N ALA A 315 17.59 -45.55 -51.14
CA ALA A 315 17.03 -45.70 -52.49
C ALA A 315 17.84 -44.96 -53.57
N SER A 316 18.47 -43.84 -53.22
CA SER A 316 19.28 -43.03 -54.15
C SER A 316 20.74 -43.53 -54.25
N THR A 317 21.29 -44.16 -53.21
CA THR A 317 22.58 -44.87 -53.30
C THR A 317 22.47 -46.12 -54.19
N LYS A 318 23.06 -46.06 -55.39
CA LYS A 318 23.11 -47.18 -56.34
C LYS A 318 24.13 -48.25 -55.92
N VAL A 319 23.80 -49.02 -54.89
CA VAL A 319 24.61 -50.18 -54.47
C VAL A 319 24.54 -51.27 -55.54
N SER A 320 25.69 -51.62 -56.14
CA SER A 320 25.78 -52.75 -57.07
C SER A 320 25.56 -54.07 -56.32
N ARG A 321 24.40 -54.69 -56.52
CA ARG A 321 23.89 -55.77 -55.65
C ARG A 321 24.35 -57.15 -56.10
N ASN A 322 25.59 -57.53 -55.76
CA ASN A 322 26.06 -58.92 -55.78
C ASN A 322 26.01 -59.54 -54.37
N PRO A 323 25.01 -60.38 -54.05
CA PRO A 323 25.00 -61.13 -52.79
C PRO A 323 25.75 -62.48 -52.94
N THR A 324 26.53 -62.82 -51.91
CA THR A 324 26.90 -64.21 -51.53
C THR A 324 27.84 -65.02 -52.43
N VAL A 325 29.14 -64.98 -52.11
CA VAL A 325 30.08 -66.13 -52.17
C VAL A 325 31.01 -65.97 -50.95
N TRP A 326 30.75 -66.59 -49.79
CA TRP A 326 31.10 -67.96 -49.38
C TRP A 326 32.59 -68.32 -49.48
N LEU A 327 33.11 -68.95 -48.42
CA LEU A 327 34.53 -69.11 -48.12
C LEU A 327 35.08 -70.45 -48.64
N GLU A 328 35.65 -70.50 -49.84
CA GLU A 328 36.60 -71.56 -50.23
C GLU A 328 37.48 -71.18 -51.45
N GLY A 329 38.71 -71.72 -51.49
CA GLY A 329 39.36 -72.16 -52.74
C GLY A 329 39.93 -71.14 -53.75
N SER A 330 41.23 -70.82 -53.57
CA SER A 330 42.25 -70.76 -54.65
C SER A 330 42.18 -69.71 -55.80
N THR A 331 43.22 -68.86 -55.82
CA THR A 331 43.97 -68.41 -57.03
C THR A 331 43.20 -67.92 -58.26
N GLY A 332 43.04 -66.60 -58.39
CA GLY A 332 42.68 -65.90 -59.63
C GLY A 332 43.28 -64.50 -59.68
N SER A 333 43.68 -64.02 -60.87
CA SER A 333 44.38 -62.73 -61.02
C SER A 333 43.46 -61.61 -61.50
N SER A 334 43.56 -60.46 -60.83
CA SER A 334 43.23 -59.10 -61.30
C SER A 334 41.83 -58.86 -61.90
N GLN A 335 40.97 -58.20 -61.11
CA GLN A 335 40.22 -57.03 -61.57
C GLN A 335 39.83 -56.15 -60.37
N ASN A 336 40.42 -54.95 -60.27
CA ASN A 336 40.01 -53.95 -59.28
C ASN A 336 38.67 -53.32 -59.69
N ALA A 337 37.57 -54.00 -59.36
CA ALA A 337 36.28 -53.34 -59.24
C ALA A 337 36.30 -52.48 -57.97
N ASN A 338 36.73 -51.21 -58.12
CA ASN A 338 36.60 -50.23 -57.06
C ASN A 338 35.10 -49.92 -56.90
N THR A 339 34.42 -50.61 -55.99
CA THR A 339 33.05 -50.30 -55.62
C THR A 339 33.06 -48.91 -54.97
N ASP A 340 32.24 -47.97 -55.47
CA ASP A 340 32.16 -46.61 -54.94
C ASP A 340 31.42 -46.58 -53.58
N THR A 341 32.05 -47.15 -52.55
CA THR A 341 31.56 -47.18 -51.17
C THR A 341 31.45 -45.78 -50.56
N SER A 342 32.23 -44.83 -51.10
CA SER A 342 32.13 -43.39 -50.87
C SER A 342 30.71 -42.86 -50.96
N ALA A 343 29.85 -43.40 -51.85
CA ALA A 343 28.45 -42.99 -51.95
C ALA A 343 27.62 -43.30 -50.68
N VAL A 344 28.02 -44.31 -49.91
CA VAL A 344 27.34 -44.75 -48.67
C VAL A 344 27.86 -43.97 -47.46
N SER A 345 29.17 -43.72 -47.36
CA SER A 345 29.70 -42.80 -46.34
C SER A 345 29.18 -41.37 -46.55
N ASP A 346 29.10 -40.90 -47.80
CA ASP A 346 28.44 -39.63 -48.16
C ASP A 346 26.99 -39.57 -47.71
N ALA A 347 26.22 -40.66 -47.88
CA ALA A 347 24.82 -40.71 -47.48
C ALA A 347 24.68 -40.63 -45.96
N TYR A 348 25.51 -41.36 -45.21
CA TYR A 348 25.56 -41.29 -43.75
C TYR A 348 25.97 -39.90 -43.25
N ALA A 349 27.03 -39.33 -43.79
CA ALA A 349 27.48 -37.97 -43.47
C ALA A 349 26.40 -36.91 -43.78
N LYS A 350 25.64 -37.06 -44.87
CA LYS A 350 24.49 -36.18 -45.21
C LYS A 350 23.35 -36.32 -44.19
N MET A 351 23.11 -37.50 -43.64
CA MET A 351 22.13 -37.67 -42.56
C MET A 351 22.57 -36.96 -41.27
N LEU A 352 23.81 -37.17 -40.83
CA LEU A 352 24.34 -36.53 -39.62
C LEU A 352 24.38 -35.00 -39.74
N THR A 353 24.91 -34.47 -40.85
CA THR A 353 25.05 -33.02 -41.08
C THR A 353 23.73 -32.27 -41.26
N ILE A 354 22.62 -32.98 -41.52
CA ILE A 354 21.27 -32.38 -41.58
C ILE A 354 20.53 -32.54 -40.26
N PHE A 355 20.56 -33.73 -39.63
CA PHE A 355 19.78 -33.96 -38.42
C PHE A 355 20.46 -33.50 -37.12
N ILE A 356 21.79 -33.54 -36.99
CA ILE A 356 22.44 -33.06 -35.74
C ILE A 356 22.11 -31.58 -35.48
N PRO A 357 22.24 -30.65 -36.45
CA PRO A 357 21.80 -29.27 -36.26
C PRO A 357 20.30 -29.16 -35.98
N LEU A 358 19.45 -29.93 -36.66
CA LEU A 358 17.99 -29.92 -36.45
C LEU A 358 17.61 -30.30 -35.01
N LEU A 359 18.22 -31.36 -34.46
CA LEU A 359 17.93 -31.82 -33.09
C LEU A 359 18.47 -30.84 -32.03
N VAL A 360 19.62 -30.20 -32.27
CA VAL A 360 20.15 -29.12 -31.42
C VAL A 360 19.24 -27.89 -31.46
N ASP A 361 18.78 -27.49 -32.64
CA ASP A 361 17.82 -26.40 -32.81
C ASP A 361 16.47 -26.69 -32.13
N GLU A 362 15.92 -27.90 -32.25
CA GLU A 362 14.64 -28.27 -31.63
C GLU A 362 14.74 -28.38 -30.11
N SER A 363 15.81 -28.99 -29.57
CA SER A 363 16.05 -29.02 -28.13
C SER A 363 16.24 -27.62 -27.54
N SER A 364 16.93 -26.74 -28.26
CA SER A 364 17.05 -25.32 -27.91
C SER A 364 15.69 -24.59 -27.98
N PHE A 365 14.93 -24.76 -29.07
CA PHE A 365 13.61 -24.16 -29.23
C PHE A 365 12.66 -24.61 -28.12
N PHE A 366 12.60 -25.91 -27.86
CA PHE A 366 11.81 -26.54 -26.81
C PHE A 366 12.13 -25.96 -25.43
N ALA A 367 13.41 -25.84 -25.07
CA ALA A 367 13.83 -25.32 -23.77
C ALA A 367 13.33 -23.88 -23.54
N HIS A 368 13.48 -23.00 -24.54
CA HIS A 368 12.99 -21.63 -24.47
C HIS A 368 11.46 -21.55 -24.50
N PHE A 369 10.80 -22.33 -25.36
CA PHE A 369 9.35 -22.32 -25.54
C PHE A 369 8.60 -22.84 -24.30
N MET A 370 9.07 -23.94 -23.71
CA MET A 370 8.54 -24.51 -22.47
C MET A 370 9.07 -23.86 -21.19
N CYS A 371 9.62 -22.65 -21.32
CA CYS A 371 9.95 -21.74 -20.22
C CYS A 371 10.89 -22.36 -19.18
N PHE A 372 11.89 -23.14 -19.62
CA PHE A 372 12.98 -23.61 -18.76
C PHE A 372 13.96 -22.47 -18.46
N GLU A 373 14.52 -22.44 -17.25
CA GLU A 373 15.50 -21.45 -16.81
C GLU A 373 16.93 -21.90 -17.17
N VAL A 374 17.15 -22.12 -18.47
CA VAL A 374 18.47 -22.45 -19.02
C VAL A 374 19.36 -21.20 -18.97
N PRO A 375 20.55 -21.26 -18.33
CA PRO A 375 21.54 -20.19 -18.45
C PRO A 375 21.96 -20.07 -19.92
N ALA A 376 21.77 -18.89 -20.51
CA ALA A 376 22.11 -18.68 -21.92
C ALA A 376 23.59 -19.02 -22.17
N LEU A 377 23.84 -19.95 -23.10
CA LEU A 377 25.17 -20.17 -23.68
C LEU A 377 25.50 -18.97 -24.58
N ALA A 378 25.82 -17.85 -23.94
CA ALA A 378 26.14 -16.60 -24.62
C ALA A 378 27.42 -16.81 -25.47
N PRO A 379 27.41 -16.44 -26.76
CA PRO A 379 28.64 -16.42 -27.54
C PRO A 379 29.58 -15.35 -26.96
N PRO A 380 30.91 -15.57 -27.00
CA PRO A 380 31.89 -14.62 -26.45
C PRO A 380 31.97 -13.36 -27.34
N GLY A 381 31.12 -12.38 -27.05
CA GLY A 381 31.12 -11.07 -27.70
C GLY A 381 29.73 -10.62 -28.14
N GLY A 382 29.05 -9.84 -27.30
CA GLY A 382 27.79 -9.17 -27.62
C GLY A 382 27.54 -8.04 -26.62
N ALA A 383 27.81 -6.80 -27.01
CA ALA A 383 27.70 -5.65 -26.12
C ALA A 383 26.23 -5.35 -25.76
N GLY A 384 25.94 -5.13 -24.47
CA GLY A 384 24.60 -4.76 -24.00
C GLY A 384 24.20 -3.34 -24.41
N ASN A 385 22.90 -3.07 -24.48
CA ASN A 385 22.37 -1.74 -24.85
C ASN A 385 20.98 -1.46 -24.24
N ASP A 386 20.83 -1.70 -22.93
CA ASP A 386 19.63 -1.32 -22.16
C ASP A 386 19.54 0.20 -21.99
N LYS A 387 18.99 0.89 -23.00
CA LYS A 387 18.70 2.33 -22.93
C LYS A 387 17.41 2.60 -22.14
N LYS A 388 17.51 2.56 -20.82
CA LYS A 388 16.49 3.08 -19.92
C LYS A 388 16.60 4.61 -19.86
N SER A 389 15.66 5.31 -20.49
CA SER A 389 15.64 6.77 -20.57
C SER A 389 14.88 7.39 -19.41
N GLN A 390 15.53 8.14 -18.53
CA GLN A 390 14.84 9.05 -17.60
C GLN A 390 15.73 10.23 -17.14
N SER A 391 15.17 11.43 -17.31
CA SER A 391 15.50 12.76 -16.74
C SER A 391 16.91 13.02 -16.17
N ASN A 392 17.54 14.07 -16.69
CA ASN A 392 18.47 14.89 -15.89
C ASN A 392 17.71 15.52 -14.71
N ASN A 393 18.43 15.81 -13.63
CA ASN A 393 18.46 17.13 -13.01
C ASN A 393 19.85 17.36 -12.41
N ASP A 394 20.21 18.63 -12.27
CA ASP A 394 21.54 19.08 -11.81
C ASP A 394 21.51 19.39 -10.30
N ASP A 395 22.70 19.45 -9.71
CA ASP A 395 23.11 20.11 -8.46
C ASP A 395 24.28 19.32 -7.83
N GLY A 396 25.50 19.84 -7.97
CA GLY A 396 26.70 19.25 -7.39
C GLY A 396 27.23 20.03 -6.19
N ASN A 397 27.99 19.35 -5.32
CA ASN A 397 29.05 19.96 -4.53
C ASN A 397 30.12 18.90 -4.23
N ASP A 398 31.39 19.26 -4.37
CA ASP A 398 32.52 18.42 -3.98
C ASP A 398 32.73 18.44 -2.45
N ASP A 399 33.29 17.36 -1.89
CA ASP A 399 34.50 17.39 -1.04
C ASP A 399 34.88 15.96 -0.60
N ASP A 400 36.17 15.73 -0.34
CA ASP A 400 36.75 14.40 -0.11
C ASP A 400 36.55 13.84 1.32
N ASP A 401 36.34 12.52 1.45
CA ASP A 401 36.94 11.73 2.55
C ASP A 401 37.19 10.26 2.14
N LEU A 402 38.24 9.65 2.69
CA LEU A 402 38.81 8.35 2.29
C LEU A 402 38.41 7.20 3.23
N GLY A 403 37.14 6.80 3.17
CA GLY A 403 36.61 5.65 3.93
C GLY A 403 36.87 4.29 3.26
N ILE A 404 38.02 3.67 3.52
CA ILE A 404 38.23 2.24 3.17
C ILE A 404 37.34 1.37 4.04
N MET A 405 36.43 0.61 3.42
CA MET A 405 35.75 -0.53 4.01
C MET A 405 35.76 -1.72 3.04
N ASP A 406 36.00 -2.90 3.58
CA ASP A 406 36.47 -4.05 2.81
C ASP A 406 35.43 -4.73 1.91
N ILE A 407 35.95 -5.42 0.90
CA ILE A 407 35.22 -6.28 -0.02
C ILE A 407 34.87 -7.59 0.70
N ASP A 408 33.59 -7.79 1.03
CA ASP A 408 33.03 -9.13 1.29
C ASP A 408 32.39 -9.67 0.02
N GLU A 409 33.21 -10.28 -0.84
CA GLU A 409 32.78 -10.96 -2.06
C GLU A 409 32.34 -12.41 -1.73
N THR A 410 31.14 -12.59 -1.17
CA THR A 410 30.60 -13.93 -0.88
C THR A 410 29.20 -14.22 -1.44
N ASP A 411 29.05 -15.46 -1.92
CA ASP A 411 27.78 -16.19 -2.09
C ASP A 411 26.70 -15.70 -3.08
N LYS A 412 27.07 -15.46 -4.35
CA LYS A 412 26.19 -15.79 -5.50
C LYS A 412 26.00 -17.32 -5.62
N LYS A 413 25.20 -17.92 -4.72
CA LYS A 413 25.01 -19.39 -4.63
C LYS A 413 24.50 -20.02 -5.94
N PRO A 414 25.26 -20.91 -6.61
CA PRO A 414 24.84 -21.59 -7.84
C PRO A 414 23.92 -22.80 -7.56
N GLY A 415 22.91 -22.62 -6.69
CA GLY A 415 22.15 -23.73 -6.09
C GLY A 415 20.77 -24.03 -6.68
N LYS A 416 20.20 -23.15 -7.52
CA LYS A 416 18.78 -23.27 -7.97
C LYS A 416 18.55 -24.02 -9.27
N ASN A 417 19.59 -24.23 -10.08
CA ASN A 417 19.43 -24.69 -11.46
C ASN A 417 19.21 -26.22 -11.56
N SER A 418 19.65 -26.99 -10.55
CA SER A 418 19.60 -28.45 -10.53
C SER A 418 18.24 -29.05 -10.91
N PRO A 419 17.11 -28.73 -10.24
CA PRO A 419 15.82 -29.40 -10.54
C PRO A 419 15.24 -29.08 -11.92
N ASP A 420 15.37 -27.84 -12.44
CA ASP A 420 14.83 -27.51 -13.77
C ASP A 420 15.76 -28.03 -14.89
N LEU A 421 17.07 -28.17 -14.65
CA LEU A 421 17.99 -28.91 -15.53
C LEU A 421 17.70 -30.42 -15.53
N THR A 422 17.38 -31.04 -14.39
CA THR A 422 16.94 -32.44 -14.35
C THR A 422 15.64 -32.62 -15.13
N ALA A 423 14.63 -31.78 -14.88
CA ALA A 423 13.35 -31.83 -15.60
C ALA A 423 13.52 -31.53 -17.11
N LEU A 424 14.50 -30.71 -17.50
CA LEU A 424 14.86 -30.47 -18.90
C LEU A 424 15.45 -31.73 -19.51
N ASN A 425 16.43 -32.35 -18.86
CA ASN A 425 17.06 -33.58 -19.35
C ASN A 425 16.05 -34.73 -19.49
N GLU A 426 15.14 -34.90 -18.53
CA GLU A 426 14.02 -35.86 -18.64
C GLU A 426 13.12 -35.54 -19.85
N SER A 427 12.77 -34.26 -20.05
CA SER A 427 11.93 -33.84 -21.17
C SER A 427 12.63 -33.95 -22.54
N LEU A 428 13.95 -33.75 -22.59
CA LEU A 428 14.77 -33.95 -23.79
C LEU A 428 14.96 -35.43 -24.10
N GLN A 429 15.04 -36.28 -23.08
CA GLN A 429 15.01 -37.73 -23.25
C GLN A 429 13.67 -38.19 -23.83
N ASP A 430 12.53 -37.68 -23.32
CA ASP A 430 11.21 -37.94 -23.93
C ASP A 430 11.09 -37.42 -25.37
N LEU A 431 11.74 -36.29 -25.70
CA LEU A 431 11.72 -35.69 -27.03
C LEU A 431 12.52 -36.51 -28.05
N LEU A 432 13.64 -37.09 -27.62
CA LEU A 432 14.58 -37.82 -28.48
C LEU A 432 14.46 -39.34 -28.34
N ASP A 433 13.47 -39.85 -27.59
CA ASP A 433 13.34 -41.28 -27.33
C ASP A 433 13.23 -42.10 -28.63
N GLY A 434 13.91 -43.24 -28.65
CA GLY A 434 14.00 -44.15 -29.79
C GLY A 434 14.56 -43.58 -31.11
N ILE A 435 14.80 -42.28 -31.27
CA ILE A 435 15.35 -41.73 -32.54
C ILE A 435 16.73 -42.34 -32.85
N GLN A 436 17.48 -42.68 -31.79
CA GLN A 436 18.72 -43.45 -31.86
C GLN A 436 18.57 -44.77 -32.64
N GLU A 437 17.44 -45.47 -32.54
CA GLU A 437 17.18 -46.72 -33.27
C GLU A 437 17.11 -46.48 -34.78
N ASP A 438 16.48 -45.37 -35.19
CA ASP A 438 16.34 -44.97 -36.58
C ASP A 438 17.70 -44.57 -37.19
N PHE A 439 18.59 -43.94 -36.41
CA PHE A 439 19.99 -43.73 -36.80
C PHE A 439 20.80 -45.03 -36.82
N TYR A 440 20.69 -45.89 -35.81
CA TYR A 440 21.40 -47.18 -35.77
C TYR A 440 21.03 -48.06 -36.97
N ALA A 441 19.77 -48.04 -37.42
CA ALA A 441 19.33 -48.74 -38.64
C ALA A 441 19.98 -48.18 -39.93
N VAL A 442 20.50 -46.95 -39.93
CA VAL A 442 21.30 -46.39 -41.04
C VAL A 442 22.77 -46.70 -40.87
N VAL A 443 23.30 -46.62 -39.64
CA VAL A 443 24.68 -47.02 -39.30
C VAL A 443 24.93 -48.47 -39.67
N ASP A 444 24.06 -49.39 -39.25
CA ASP A 444 24.16 -50.82 -39.54
C ASP A 444 24.12 -51.12 -41.05
N TRP A 445 23.23 -50.43 -41.78
CA TRP A 445 23.16 -50.52 -43.24
C TRP A 445 24.44 -50.00 -43.91
N ALA A 446 24.96 -48.86 -43.45
CA ALA A 446 26.16 -48.25 -44.01
C ALA A 446 27.40 -49.11 -43.70
N TYR A 447 27.56 -49.58 -42.47
CA TYR A 447 28.68 -50.40 -42.01
C TYR A 447 28.75 -51.76 -42.73
N LYS A 448 27.60 -52.33 -43.11
CA LYS A 448 27.51 -53.55 -43.93
C LYS A 448 27.99 -53.37 -45.38
N ILE A 449 28.25 -52.14 -45.83
CA ILE A 449 28.72 -51.82 -47.18
C ILE A 449 30.10 -51.14 -47.15
N ASP A 450 30.33 -50.24 -46.18
CA ASP A 450 31.61 -49.58 -45.93
C ASP A 450 31.95 -49.52 -44.42
N PRO A 451 32.68 -50.51 -43.89
CA PRO A 451 33.17 -50.46 -42.51
C PRO A 451 34.12 -49.29 -42.23
N TYR A 452 34.95 -48.90 -43.21
CA TYR A 452 36.03 -47.92 -43.00
C TYR A 452 35.50 -46.48 -43.10
N GLY A 453 34.66 -46.19 -44.11
CA GLY A 453 34.02 -44.90 -44.28
C GLY A 453 33.11 -44.53 -43.10
N VAL A 454 32.38 -45.49 -42.51
CA VAL A 454 31.58 -45.24 -41.31
C VAL A 454 32.45 -44.92 -40.10
N PHE A 455 33.56 -45.66 -39.87
CA PHE A 455 34.51 -45.33 -38.81
C PHE A 455 35.11 -43.93 -38.98
N GLN A 456 35.43 -43.52 -40.21
CA GLN A 456 35.97 -42.17 -40.50
C GLN A 456 34.92 -41.05 -40.39
N CYS A 457 33.63 -41.36 -40.36
CA CYS A 457 32.55 -40.39 -40.08
C CYS A 457 32.12 -40.36 -38.60
N MET A 458 32.68 -41.21 -37.74
CA MET A 458 32.40 -41.28 -36.30
C MET A 458 33.52 -40.67 -35.41
N VAL A 459 34.64 -40.29 -36.03
CA VAL A 459 35.82 -39.66 -35.40
C VAL A 459 35.88 -38.19 -35.79
#